data_AF-A0A7C5XXI5-F1
#
_entry.id   AF-A0A7C5XXI5-F1
#
_cell.length_a   1.000
_cell.length_b   1.000
_cell.length_c   1.000
_cell.angle_alpha   90.00
_cell.angle_beta   90.00
_cell.angle_gamma   90.00
#
_symmetry.space_group_name_H-M   'P 1'
#
loop_
_entity.id
_entity.type
_entity.pdbx_description
1 polymer ?
#
loop_
_entity_poly.entity_id
_entity_poly.type
_entity_poly.pdbx_seq_one_letter_code
_entity_poly.pdbx_strand_id
1 'polypeptide(L)'
;MPPGSRTSGSTRPEAPLRLLVDACVDARLAPWLRGRGHDALHLRELGLQRLPDPEVFALAVAERRVLLTHDLDFAEIWALGRRHGRTGVVLFRLHDPRIQCLRARLEVVLAECGAALRRGAVVLVEDRRHRVRQPDGP
;
A
#
# COMPACT_ATOMS: atom_id res chain seq x y z
N MET A 1 -30.74 -16.69 34.43
CA MET A 1 -30.20 -15.38 34.00
C MET A 1 -28.78 -15.59 33.47
N PRO A 2 -28.52 -15.53 32.14
CA PRO A 2 -27.16 -15.54 31.63
C PRO A 2 -26.64 -14.10 31.48
N PRO A 3 -25.31 -13.92 31.34
CA PRO A 3 -24.89 -13.13 30.20
C PRO A 3 -23.65 -13.67 29.49
N GLY A 4 -23.64 -13.47 28.17
CA GLY A 4 -22.44 -13.07 27.46
C GLY A 4 -21.76 -14.15 26.64
N SER A 5 -22.35 -14.51 25.51
CA SER A 5 -21.67 -15.12 24.37
C SER A 5 -20.37 -14.36 24.07
N ARG A 6 -19.23 -14.98 24.34
CA ARG A 6 -17.94 -14.53 23.78
C ARG A 6 -17.93 -14.93 22.32
N THR A 7 -18.29 -14.00 21.44
CA THR A 7 -17.92 -14.05 20.03
C THR A 7 -16.40 -13.98 19.95
N SER A 8 -15.76 -15.16 20.00
CA SER A 8 -14.38 -15.33 19.55
C SER A 8 -14.40 -15.06 18.05
N GLY A 9 -14.13 -13.82 17.66
CA GLY A 9 -13.95 -13.42 16.28
C GLY A 9 -12.86 -14.28 15.67
N SER A 10 -13.26 -15.21 14.81
CA SER A 10 -12.38 -15.94 13.92
C SER A 10 -11.72 -14.90 13.01
N THR A 11 -10.48 -14.52 13.33
CA THR A 11 -9.61 -13.76 12.42
C THR A 11 -9.25 -14.70 11.29
N ARG A 12 -10.15 -14.83 10.31
CA ARG A 12 -9.74 -15.24 8.97
C ARG A 12 -8.58 -14.32 8.59
N PRO A 13 -7.42 -14.86 8.20
CA PRO A 13 -6.34 -14.02 7.70
C PRO A 13 -6.94 -13.17 6.57
N GLU A 14 -6.83 -11.85 6.73
CA GLU A 14 -7.28 -10.92 5.70
C GLU A 14 -6.55 -11.31 4.41
N ALA A 15 -7.29 -11.38 3.30
CA ALA A 15 -6.74 -11.93 2.06
C ALA A 15 -5.42 -11.22 1.69
N PRO A 16 -4.50 -11.90 0.99
CA PRO A 16 -3.24 -11.29 0.60
C PRO A 16 -3.47 -10.12 -0.36
N LEU A 17 -2.71 -9.03 -0.16
CA LEU A 17 -2.66 -7.89 -1.07
C LEU A 17 -1.65 -8.14 -2.18
N ARG A 18 -1.90 -7.55 -3.33
CA ARG A 18 -0.93 -7.44 -4.42
C ARG A 18 -0.30 -6.06 -4.33
N LEU A 19 1.02 -6.00 -4.24
CA LEU A 19 1.79 -4.82 -3.92
C LEU A 19 2.84 -4.59 -5.02
N LEU A 20 2.98 -3.34 -5.45
CA LEU A 20 4.05 -2.88 -6.32
C LEU A 20 4.91 -1.91 -5.50
N VAL A 21 6.18 -2.26 -5.30
CA VAL A 21 7.15 -1.45 -4.59
C VAL A 21 7.91 -0.60 -5.61
N ASP A 22 7.76 0.71 -5.48
CA ASP A 22 8.40 1.69 -6.35
C ASP A 22 9.94 1.67 -6.20
N ALA A 23 10.65 2.14 -7.22
CA ALA A 23 12.11 2.14 -7.26
C ALA A 23 12.74 3.07 -6.23
N CYS A 24 12.00 4.07 -5.77
CA CYS A 24 12.40 4.98 -4.68
C CYS A 24 12.30 4.35 -3.28
N VAL A 25 11.65 3.19 -3.15
CA VAL A 25 11.51 2.46 -1.88
C VAL A 25 12.60 1.40 -1.77
N ASP A 26 13.00 1.06 -0.53
CA ASP A 26 14.01 0.04 -0.29
C ASP A 26 13.62 -1.33 -0.88
N ALA A 27 14.46 -1.87 -1.77
CA ALA A 27 14.21 -3.15 -2.45
C ALA A 27 14.04 -4.36 -1.51
N ARG A 28 14.52 -4.29 -0.26
CA ARG A 28 14.33 -5.33 0.76
C ARG A 28 12.90 -5.40 1.27
N LEU A 29 12.02 -4.47 0.86
CA LEU A 29 10.63 -4.45 1.28
C LEU A 29 9.79 -5.54 0.59
N ALA A 30 9.97 -5.75 -0.72
CA ALA A 30 9.24 -6.77 -1.47
C ALA A 30 9.45 -8.20 -0.92
N PRO A 31 10.68 -8.71 -0.71
CA PRO A 31 10.86 -10.04 -0.13
C PRO A 31 10.32 -10.13 1.31
N TRP A 32 10.37 -9.06 2.09
CA TRP A 32 9.79 -9.03 3.44
C TRP A 32 8.26 -9.11 3.42
N LEU A 33 7.60 -8.42 2.48
CA LEU A 33 6.15 -8.49 2.25
C LEU A 33 5.72 -9.89 1.79
N ARG A 34 6.49 -10.52 0.89
CA ARG A 34 6.27 -11.91 0.48
C ARG A 34 6.36 -12.89 1.66
N GLY A 35 7.33 -12.69 2.55
CA GLY A 35 7.46 -13.45 3.80
C GLY A 35 6.26 -13.31 4.75
N ARG A 36 5.42 -12.28 4.56
CA ARG A 36 4.16 -12.04 5.30
C ARG A 36 2.91 -12.51 4.53
N GLY A 37 3.10 -13.21 3.41
CA GLY A 37 2.01 -13.79 2.62
C GLY A 37 1.40 -12.86 1.58
N HIS A 38 1.96 -11.67 1.32
CA HIS A 38 1.50 -10.79 0.23
C HIS A 38 2.17 -11.12 -1.10
N ASP A 39 1.49 -10.83 -2.22
CA ASP A 39 2.10 -10.84 -3.56
C ASP A 39 2.78 -9.48 -3.77
N ALA A 40 4.10 -9.41 -3.55
CA ALA A 40 4.86 -8.17 -3.70
C ALA A 40 5.95 -8.29 -4.77
N LEU A 41 6.04 -7.27 -5.61
CA LEU A 41 7.08 -7.09 -6.62
C LEU A 41 7.71 -5.72 -6.46
N HIS A 42 9.04 -5.65 -6.54
CA HIS A 42 9.76 -4.38 -6.68
C HIS A 42 10.03 -4.06 -8.16
N LEU A 43 9.95 -2.79 -8.57
CA LEU A 43 10.19 -2.39 -9.98
C LEU A 43 11.55 -2.88 -10.52
N ARG A 44 12.58 -2.86 -9.67
CA ARG A 44 13.91 -3.40 -10.00
C ARG A 44 13.91 -4.90 -10.31
N GLU A 45 13.06 -5.70 -9.66
CA GLU A 45 12.92 -7.14 -9.97
C GLU A 45 12.33 -7.36 -11.37
N LEU A 46 11.58 -6.38 -11.88
CA LEU A 46 10.99 -6.37 -13.22
C LEU A 46 11.91 -5.74 -14.28
N GLY A 47 13.07 -5.20 -13.90
CA GLY A 47 13.91 -4.40 -14.80
C GLY A 47 13.28 -3.05 -15.18
N LEU A 48 12.27 -2.59 -14.43
CA LEU A 48 11.48 -1.38 -14.68
C LEU A 48 11.85 -0.23 -13.73
N GLN A 49 13.03 -0.23 -13.13
CA GLN A 49 13.46 0.80 -12.17
C GLN A 49 13.63 2.21 -12.76
N ARG A 50 13.55 2.37 -14.08
CA ARG A 50 13.60 3.67 -14.78
C ARG A 50 12.25 4.07 -15.37
N LEU A 51 11.20 3.33 -15.06
CA LEU A 51 9.86 3.60 -15.54
C LEU A 51 9.37 4.93 -14.91
N PRO A 52 8.81 5.87 -15.67
CA PRO A 52 8.34 7.14 -15.13
C PRO A 52 7.05 6.96 -14.32
N ASP A 53 6.81 7.86 -13.36
CA ASP A 53 5.68 7.79 -12.42
C ASP A 53 4.31 7.49 -13.05
N PRO A 54 3.91 8.11 -14.18
CA PRO A 54 2.63 7.78 -14.80
C PRO A 54 2.53 6.34 -15.29
N GLU A 55 3.63 5.77 -15.77
CA GLU A 55 3.71 4.40 -16.25
C GLU A 55 3.78 3.40 -15.09
N VAL A 56 4.49 3.74 -14.00
CA VAL A 56 4.48 2.97 -12.74
C VAL A 56 3.06 2.89 -12.18
N PHE A 57 2.36 4.03 -12.16
CA PHE A 57 0.98 4.08 -11.69
C PHE A 57 0.04 3.27 -12.61
N ALA A 58 0.18 3.42 -13.93
CA ALA A 58 -0.60 2.66 -14.90
C ALA A 58 -0.38 1.14 -14.75
N LEU A 59 0.86 0.72 -14.51
CA LEU A 59 1.19 -0.68 -14.22
C LEU A 59 0.49 -1.17 -12.95
N ALA A 60 0.52 -0.38 -11.87
CA ALA A 60 -0.17 -0.71 -10.62
C ALA A 60 -1.69 -0.85 -10.84
N VAL A 61 -2.31 0.00 -11.65
CA VAL A 61 -3.73 -0.12 -12.00
C VAL A 61 -4.00 -1.37 -12.85
N ALA A 62 -3.26 -1.55 -13.95
CA ALA A 62 -3.43 -2.67 -14.88
C ALA A 62 -3.30 -4.02 -14.17
N GLU A 63 -2.32 -4.13 -13.26
CA GLU A 63 -2.11 -5.34 -12.47
C GLU A 63 -2.91 -5.39 -11.17
N ARG A 64 -3.77 -4.41 -10.87
CA ARG A 64 -4.54 -4.35 -9.60
C ARG A 64 -3.65 -4.48 -8.36
N ARG A 65 -2.50 -3.80 -8.37
CA ARG A 65 -1.54 -3.73 -7.27
C ARG A 65 -1.65 -2.41 -6.54
N VAL A 66 -1.59 -2.47 -5.22
CA VAL A 66 -1.38 -1.28 -4.38
C VAL A 66 0.05 -0.79 -4.58
N LEU A 67 0.22 0.47 -4.94
CA LEU A 67 1.53 1.10 -5.12
C LEU A 67 2.09 1.56 -3.76
N LEU A 68 3.34 1.23 -3.47
CA LEU A 68 4.08 1.73 -2.31
C LEU A 68 5.17 2.70 -2.81
N THR A 69 5.12 3.97 -2.42
CA THR A 69 6.02 5.02 -2.96
C THR A 69 6.36 6.12 -1.94
N HIS A 70 7.44 6.84 -2.17
CA HIS A 70 7.82 8.07 -1.44
C HIS A 70 7.51 9.36 -2.24
N ASP A 71 7.47 9.27 -3.56
CA ASP A 71 7.71 10.47 -4.39
C ASP A 71 6.42 11.19 -4.79
N LEU A 72 5.33 10.44 -4.96
CA LEU A 72 4.06 11.02 -5.39
C LEU A 72 3.41 11.93 -4.33
N ASP A 73 2.72 12.97 -4.78
CA ASP A 73 1.78 13.72 -3.97
C ASP A 73 0.30 13.37 -4.23
N PHE A 74 -0.61 13.92 -3.42
CA PHE A 74 -2.04 13.66 -3.57
C PHE A 74 -2.61 14.20 -4.89
N ALA A 75 -2.16 15.35 -5.37
CA ALA A 75 -2.66 15.94 -6.60
C ALA A 75 -2.26 15.07 -7.81
N GLU A 76 -1.01 14.59 -7.84
CA GLU A 76 -0.50 13.68 -8.85
C GLU A 76 -1.24 12.34 -8.86
N ILE A 77 -1.41 11.70 -7.69
CA ILE A 77 -2.14 10.44 -7.60
C ILE A 77 -3.58 10.59 -8.12
N TRP A 78 -4.23 11.74 -7.89
CA TRP A 78 -5.61 11.96 -8.30
C TRP A 78 -5.70 12.22 -9.80
N ALA A 79 -4.74 12.98 -10.34
CA ALA A 79 -4.61 13.21 -11.77
C ALA A 79 -4.37 11.89 -12.52
N LEU A 80 -3.43 11.06 -12.03
CA LEU A 80 -3.15 9.73 -12.58
C LEU A 80 -4.35 8.80 -12.43
N GLY A 81 -5.05 8.86 -11.29
CA GLY A 81 -6.28 8.12 -11.04
C GLY A 81 -7.38 8.42 -12.06
N ARG A 82 -7.54 9.69 -12.45
CA ARG A 82 -8.48 10.11 -13.51
C ARG A 82 -8.06 9.62 -14.90
N ARG A 83 -6.75 9.52 -15.16
CA ARG A 83 -6.21 9.15 -16.48
C ARG A 83 -6.16 7.65 -16.72
N HIS A 84 -5.74 6.87 -15.71
CA HIS A 84 -5.41 5.45 -15.86
C HIS A 84 -6.39 4.52 -15.13
N GLY A 85 -7.28 5.06 -14.29
CA GLY A 85 -8.09 4.30 -13.35
C GLY A 85 -7.49 4.33 -11.94
N ARG A 86 -8.22 3.79 -10.96
CA ARG A 86 -7.85 3.90 -9.54
C ARG A 86 -7.08 2.66 -9.07
N THR A 87 -6.07 2.89 -8.24
CA THR A 87 -5.43 1.85 -7.45
C THR A 87 -5.14 2.36 -6.03
N GLY A 88 -4.96 1.44 -5.08
CA GLY A 88 -4.56 1.82 -3.74
C GLY A 88 -3.14 2.35 -3.75
N VAL A 89 -2.86 3.37 -2.93
CA VAL A 89 -1.49 3.90 -2.80
C VAL A 89 -1.14 4.02 -1.34
N VAL A 90 0.04 3.53 -0.95
CA VAL A 90 0.67 3.85 0.33
C VAL A 90 1.77 4.85 0.05
N LEU A 91 1.59 6.06 0.57
CA LEU A 91 2.55 7.15 0.45
C LEU A 91 3.33 7.30 1.76
N PHE A 92 4.64 7.08 1.72
CA PHE A 92 5.49 7.17 2.89
C PHE A 92 6.04 8.59 3.07
N ARG A 93 5.73 9.22 4.21
CA ARG A 93 6.32 10.47 4.71
C ARG A 93 6.90 10.20 6.11
N LEU A 94 7.92 9.35 6.15
CA LEU A 94 8.65 8.98 7.36
C LEU A 94 9.89 9.87 7.51
N HIS A 95 10.16 10.33 8.73
CA HIS A 95 11.39 11.06 9.03
C HIS A 95 12.51 10.10 9.47
N ASP A 96 12.14 8.93 10.01
CA ASP A 96 13.09 7.90 10.39
C ASP A 96 13.50 7.05 9.16
N PRO A 97 14.77 7.09 8.72
CA PRO A 97 15.22 6.38 7.53
C PRO A 97 15.38 4.87 7.77
N ARG A 98 15.21 4.37 9.00
CA ARG A 98 15.41 2.96 9.32
C ARG A 98 14.31 2.11 8.71
N ILE A 99 14.72 1.12 7.92
CA ILE A 99 13.80 0.17 7.27
C ILE A 99 12.92 -0.59 8.28
N GLN A 100 13.39 -0.79 9.51
CA GLN A 100 12.62 -1.41 10.59
C GLN A 100 11.41 -0.55 10.98
N CYS A 101 11.56 0.77 11.03
CA CYS A 101 10.48 1.71 11.33
C CYS A 101 9.43 1.72 10.21
N LEU A 102 9.89 1.74 8.94
CA LEU A 102 9.01 1.61 7.78
C LEU A 102 8.22 0.31 7.84
N ARG A 103 8.90 -0.83 8.05
CA ARG A 103 8.26 -2.16 8.13
C ARG A 103 7.21 -2.23 9.24
N ALA A 104 7.55 -1.77 10.45
CA ALA A 104 6.62 -1.77 11.58
C ALA A 104 5.38 -0.91 11.29
N ARG A 105 5.57 0.28 10.69
CA ARG A 105 4.47 1.17 10.36
C ARG A 105 3.62 0.63 9.20
N LEU A 106 4.25 0.06 8.18
CA LEU A 106 3.57 -0.55 7.04
C LEU A 106 2.74 -1.76 7.48
N GLU A 107 3.25 -2.61 8.37
CA GLU A 107 2.51 -3.76 8.90
C GLU A 107 1.17 -3.35 9.53
N VAL A 108 1.17 -2.32 10.36
CA VAL A 108 -0.06 -1.79 10.95
C VAL A 108 -0.99 -1.22 9.88
N VAL A 109 -0.45 -0.49 8.89
CA VAL A 109 -1.25 0.08 7.79
C VAL A 109 -1.92 -1.01 6.94
N LEU A 110 -1.21 -2.08 6.61
CA LEU A 110 -1.78 -3.16 5.81
C LEU A 110 -2.89 -3.89 6.57
N ALA A 111 -2.76 -4.05 7.89
CA ALA A 111 -3.78 -4.67 8.74
C ALA A 111 -5.00 -3.77 8.97
N GLU A 112 -4.82 -2.46 9.14
CA GLU A 112 -5.92 -1.52 9.43
C GLU A 112 -6.62 -1.00 8.16
N CYS A 113 -5.87 -0.87 7.05
CA CYS A 113 -6.33 -0.22 5.84
C CYS A 113 -6.40 -1.14 4.62
N GLY A 114 -6.14 -2.45 4.75
CA GLY A 114 -6.10 -3.39 3.63
C GLY A 114 -7.37 -3.35 2.77
N ALA A 115 -8.55 -3.36 3.39
CA ALA A 115 -9.82 -3.22 2.69
C ALA A 115 -9.98 -1.87 1.95
N ALA A 116 -9.49 -0.77 2.52
CA ALA A 116 -9.54 0.54 1.88
C ALA A 116 -8.58 0.64 0.69
N LEU A 117 -7.36 0.12 0.84
CA LEU A 117 -6.35 0.06 -0.23
C LEU A 117 -6.86 -0.74 -1.43
N ARG A 118 -7.56 -1.87 -1.20
CA ARG A 118 -8.22 -2.64 -2.27
C ARG A 118 -9.27 -1.85 -3.05
N ARG A 119 -9.92 -0.88 -2.41
CA ARG A 119 -10.92 0.00 -3.05
C ARG A 119 -10.31 1.22 -3.73
N GLY A 120 -8.98 1.34 -3.74
CA GLY A 120 -8.29 2.48 -4.35
C GLY A 120 -8.09 3.67 -3.42
N ALA A 121 -8.13 3.47 -2.10
CA ALA A 121 -7.77 4.52 -1.14
C ALA A 121 -6.28 4.82 -1.14
N VAL A 122 -5.94 6.05 -0.78
CA VAL A 122 -4.56 6.45 -0.54
C VAL A 122 -4.34 6.60 0.95
N VAL A 123 -3.31 5.93 1.43
CA VAL A 123 -2.92 5.95 2.83
C VAL A 123 -1.59 6.66 2.96
N LEU A 124 -1.62 7.84 3.58
CA LEU A 124 -0.42 8.55 3.97
C LEU A 124 0.12 7.94 5.26
N VAL A 125 1.40 7.58 5.25
CA VAL A 125 2.06 6.91 6.37
C VAL A 125 3.13 7.82 6.95
N GLU A 126 2.97 8.18 8.21
CA GLU A 126 3.85 9.05 8.98
C GLU A 126 4.39 8.28 10.19
N ASP A 127 5.42 8.78 10.88
CA ASP A 127 6.16 8.00 11.90
C ASP A 127 5.27 7.44 13.02
N ARG A 128 4.18 8.14 13.36
CA ARG A 128 3.29 7.77 14.49
C ARG A 128 1.82 7.62 14.12
N ARG A 129 1.45 7.87 12.88
CA ARG A 129 0.06 7.84 12.44
C ARG A 129 -0.02 7.52 10.95
N HIS A 130 -1.23 7.22 10.50
CA HIS A 130 -1.53 7.18 9.09
C HIS A 130 -2.86 7.91 8.85
N ARG A 131 -3.06 8.41 7.63
CA ARG A 131 -4.29 9.08 7.22
C ARG A 131 -4.83 8.40 5.98
N VAL A 132 -6.09 8.01 6.02
CA VAL A 132 -6.78 7.41 4.88
C VAL A 132 -7.52 8.50 4.11
N ARG A 133 -7.25 8.61 2.82
CA ARG A 133 -8.03 9.38 1.87
C ARG A 133 -8.77 8.40 0.97
N GLN A 134 -10.09 8.39 1.08
CA GLN A 134 -10.92 7.64 0.13
C GLN A 134 -10.80 8.32 -1.23
N PRO A 135 -10.87 7.55 -2.33
CA PRO A 135 -11.15 8.18 -3.61
C PRO A 135 -12.53 8.82 -3.48
N ASP A 136 -12.64 10.11 -3.81
CA ASP A 136 -13.94 10.78 -3.80
C ASP A 136 -14.94 9.95 -4.62
N GLY A 137 -16.17 9.86 -4.11
CA GLY A 137 -17.30 9.17 -4.74
C GLY A 137 -17.51 9.65 -6.19
N PRO A 138 -18.25 8.88 -7.00
CA PRO A 138 -18.24 8.94 -8.46
C PRO A 138 -18.29 10.36 -9.05
#